data_AF-A0AAV6YE75-F1
#
_entry.id   AF-A0AAV6YE75-F1
#
_cell.length_a   1.000
_cell.length_b   1.000
_cell.length_c   1.000
_cell.angle_alpha   90.00
_cell.angle_beta   90.00
_cell.angle_gamma   90.00
#
_symmetry.space_group_name_H-M   'P 1'
#
loop_
_entity.id
_entity.type
_entity.pdbx_description
1 polymer ?
#
loop_
_entity_poly.entity_id
_entity_poly.type
_entity_poly.pdbx_seq_one_letter_code
_entity_poly.pdbx_strand_id
1 'polypeptide(L)' 'ASSLIAAGLTIAVAGFAGRYALQAFKHLEPQVKQAIQTLPKSAFAGYYKGGFEPKMTKREAALVLGVR' A
#
# COMPACT_ATOMS: atom_id res chain seq x y z
N ALA A 1 24.41 23.40 16.10
CA ALA A 1 23.17 24.22 16.16
C ALA A 1 22.52 24.38 14.78
N SER A 2 23.26 24.79 13.74
CA SER A 2 22.71 25.04 12.39
C SER A 2 22.09 23.82 11.69
N SER A 3 22.57 22.60 11.95
CA SER A 3 22.01 21.36 11.39
C SER A 3 20.60 21.04 11.88
N LEU A 4 20.29 21.33 13.14
CA LEU A 4 18.96 21.13 13.70
C LEU A 4 17.96 22.14 13.16
N ILE A 5 18.40 23.39 12.95
CA ILE A 5 17.58 24.44 12.33
C ILE A 5 17.31 24.09 10.87
N ALA A 6 18.33 23.66 10.12
CA ALA A 6 18.17 23.23 8.73
C ALA A 6 17.24 22.00 8.63
N ALA A 7 17.44 20.99 9.48
CA ALA A 7 16.57 19.82 9.54
C ALA A 7 15.12 20.22 9.86
N GLY A 8 14.90 21.07 10.87
CA GLY A 8 13.57 21.58 11.21
C GLY A 8 12.89 22.33 10.06
N LEU A 9 13.65 23.16 9.34
CA LEU A 9 13.14 23.91 8.18
C LEU A 9 12.74 22.96 7.05
N THR A 10 13.54 21.94 6.75
CA THR A 10 13.22 20.95 5.71
C THR A 10 11.97 20.14 6.05
N ILE A 11 11.81 19.72 7.30
CA ILE A 11 10.63 18.98 7.76
C ILE A 11 9.38 19.85 7.66
N ALA A 12 9.47 21.14 8.04
CA ALA A 12 8.37 22.09 7.92
C ALA A 12 7.94 22.28 6.46
N VAL A 13 8.90 22.49 5.54
CA VAL A 13 8.63 22.65 4.11
C VAL A 13 8.02 21.37 3.52
N ALA A 14 8.59 20.21 3.82
CA ALA A 14 8.08 18.93 3.33
C ALA A 14 6.66 18.64 3.83
N GLY A 15 6.37 18.93 5.11
CA GLY A 15 5.03 18.79 5.68
C GLY A 15 4.00 19.73 5.05
N PHE A 16 4.37 20.99 4.79
CA PHE A 16 3.48 21.97 4.20
C PHE A 16 3.17 21.65 2.73
N ALA A 17 4.21 21.36 1.94
CA ALA A 17 4.06 20.94 0.54
C ALA A 17 3.26 19.62 0.43
N GLY A 18 3.53 18.65 1.31
CA GLY A 18 2.78 17.39 1.37
C GLY A 18 1.30 17.59 1.66
N ARG A 19 0.94 18.50 2.58
CA ARG A 19 -0.46 18.83 2.89
C ARG A 19 -1.18 19.43 1.69
N TYR A 20 -0.53 20.33 0.94
CA TYR A 20 -1.09 20.91 -0.28
C TYR A 20 -1.26 19.87 -1.39
N ALA A 21 -0.25 19.01 -1.60
CA ALA A 21 -0.36 17.92 -2.55
C ALA A 21 -1.55 17.02 -2.23
N LEU A 22 -1.71 16.59 -0.97
CA LEU A 22 -2.85 15.77 -0.54
C LEU A 22 -4.20 16.49 -0.71
N GLN A 23 -4.28 17.80 -0.47
CA GLN A 23 -5.49 18.58 -0.73
C GLN A 23 -5.83 18.65 -2.23
N ALA A 24 -4.83 18.83 -3.10
CA ALA A 24 -5.03 18.79 -4.54
C ALA A 24 -5.47 17.39 -5.02
N PHE A 25 -4.88 16.33 -4.47
CA PHE A 25 -5.30 14.94 -4.73
C PHE A 25 -6.73 14.66 -4.27
N LYS A 26 -7.24 15.35 -3.24
CA LYS A 26 -8.65 15.22 -2.83
C LYS A 26 -9.62 15.67 -3.93
N HIS A 27 -9.29 16.72 -4.68
CA HIS A 27 -10.11 17.16 -5.81
C HIS A 27 -10.08 16.17 -7.00
N LEU A 28 -9.06 15.30 -7.05
CA LEU A 28 -8.90 14.22 -8.04
C LEU A 28 -9.32 12.85 -7.47
N GLU A 29 -10.01 12.83 -6.32
CA GLU A 29 -10.45 11.63 -5.61
C GLU A 29 -11.03 10.52 -6.48
N PRO A 30 -11.94 10.77 -7.44
CA PRO A 30 -12.52 9.68 -8.23
C PRO A 30 -11.48 8.94 -9.07
N GLN A 31 -10.55 9.66 -9.73
CA GLN A 31 -9.50 9.06 -10.54
C GLN A 31 -8.43 8.37 -9.69
N VAL A 32 -8.09 8.97 -8.55
CA VAL A 32 -7.12 8.39 -7.60
C VAL A 32 -7.69 7.15 -6.94
N LYS A 33 -8.96 7.15 -6.52
CA LYS A 33 -9.63 5.95 -5.97
C LYS A 33 -9.70 4.85 -7.01
N GLN A 34 -10.00 5.18 -8.26
CA GLN A 34 -10.04 4.20 -9.34
C GLN A 34 -8.66 3.61 -9.60
N ALA A 35 -7.61 4.45 -9.66
CA ALA A 35 -6.22 4.01 -9.79
C ALA A 35 -5.79 3.10 -8.61
N ILE A 36 -6.11 3.48 -7.36
CA ILE A 36 -5.81 2.69 -6.16
C ILE A 36 -6.62 1.38 -6.12
N GLN A 37 -7.86 1.38 -6.61
CA GLN A 37 -8.68 0.16 -6.69
C GLN A 37 -8.19 -0.78 -7.79
N THR A 38 -7.65 -0.24 -8.89
CA THR A 38 -6.99 -1.02 -9.95
C THR A 38 -5.62 -1.53 -9.56
N LEU A 39 -5.01 -1.01 -8.48
CA LEU A 39 -3.81 -1.61 -7.94
C LEU A 39 -4.13 -3.04 -7.49
N PRO A 40 -3.31 -4.03 -7.87
CA PRO A 40 -3.56 -5.41 -7.53
C PRO A 40 -3.52 -5.56 -6.00
N LYS A 41 -4.71 -5.70 -5.38
CA LYS A 41 -4.86 -6.04 -3.96
C LYS A 41 -4.11 -7.32 -3.58
N SER A 42 -3.83 -8.17 -4.57
CA SER A 42 -3.02 -9.38 -4.44
C SER A 42 -1.54 -9.12 -4.18
N ALA A 43 -0.97 -7.97 -4.63
CA ALA A 43 0.42 -7.63 -4.37
C ALA A 43 0.68 -7.29 -2.89
N PHE A 44 -0.36 -6.87 -2.17
CA PHE A 44 -0.31 -6.57 -0.73
C PHE A 44 -0.95 -7.67 0.13
N ALA A 45 -1.61 -8.65 -0.48
CA ALA A 45 -2.14 -9.82 0.22
C ALA A 45 -1.06 -10.89 0.29
N GLY A 46 -0.10 -10.73 1.20
CA GLY A 46 0.98 -11.70 1.44
C GLY A 46 0.51 -13.08 1.92
N TYR A 47 -0.81 -13.30 2.05
CA TYR A 47 -1.40 -14.53 2.56
C TYR A 47 -2.65 -14.91 1.75
N TYR A 48 -2.82 -16.21 1.55
CA TYR A 48 -4.05 -16.77 1.02
C TYR A 48 -5.18 -16.54 2.03
N LYS A 49 -6.25 -15.87 1.61
CA LYS A 49 -7.39 -15.55 2.48
C LYS A 49 -8.31 -16.77 2.59
N GLY A 50 -8.72 -17.11 3.82
CA GLY A 50 -9.63 -18.21 4.12
C GLY A 50 -8.98 -19.30 4.97
N GLY A 51 -9.74 -20.36 5.26
CA GLY A 51 -9.20 -21.61 5.81
C GLY A 51 -8.81 -22.60 4.71
N PHE A 52 -8.46 -23.82 5.10
CA PHE A 52 -8.28 -24.92 4.16
C PHE A 52 -9.60 -25.29 3.47
N GLU A 53 -9.53 -25.72 2.22
CA GLU A 53 -10.64 -26.32 1.51
C GLU A 53 -11.08 -27.61 2.25
N PRO A 54 -12.38 -27.94 2.28
CA PRO A 54 -12.86 -29.15 2.96
C PRO A 54 -12.28 -30.46 2.42
N LYS A 55 -11.71 -30.42 1.21
CA LYS A 55 -11.11 -31.56 0.52
C LYS A 55 -9.78 -31.10 -0.09
N MET A 56 -8.69 -31.75 0.30
CA MET A 56 -7.34 -31.45 -0.18
C MET A 56 -7.26 -31.48 -1.71
N THR A 57 -7.16 -30.32 -2.35
CA THR A 57 -6.96 -30.21 -3.80
C THR A 57 -5.48 -30.19 -4.15
N LYS A 58 -5.14 -30.52 -5.42
CA LYS A 58 -3.74 -30.46 -5.90
C LYS A 58 -3.13 -29.07 -5.70
N ARG A 59 -3.95 -28.03 -5.87
CA ARG A 59 -3.56 -26.64 -5.65
C ARG A 59 -3.28 -26.37 -4.17
N GLU A 60 -4.16 -26.78 -3.27
CA GLU A 60 -3.94 -26.60 -1.84
C GLU A 60 -2.73 -27.38 -1.33
N ALA A 61 -2.53 -28.62 -1.79
CA ALA A 61 -1.34 -29.41 -1.48
C ALA A 61 -0.05 -28.71 -1.96
N ALA A 62 -0.05 -28.13 -3.17
CA ALA A 62 1.05 -27.32 -3.68
C ALA A 62 1.34 -26.09 -2.79
N LEU A 63 0.28 -25.42 -2.30
CA LEU A 63 0.42 -24.27 -1.40
C LEU A 63 0.96 -24.65 -0.01
N VAL A 64 0.52 -25.78 0.56
CA VAL A 64 0.98 -26.27 1.86
C VAL A 64 2.43 -26.76 1.79
N LEU A 65 2.78 -27.48 0.72
CA LEU A 65 4.11 -28.06 0.54
C LEU A 65 5.11 -27.07 -0.07
N GLY A 66 4.66 -25.90 -0.54
CA GLY A 66 5.50 -24.90 -1.18
C GLY A 66 6.07 -25.33 -2.53
N VAL A 67 5.42 -26.29 -3.21
CA VAL A 67 5.87 -26.86 -4.49
C VAL A 67 4.99 -26.30 -5.60
N ARG A 68 5.58 -25.79 -6.68
CA ARG A 68 4.85 -25.25 -7.84
C ARG A 68 4.35 -26.33 -8.78
#